data_AF-A0A8T7H3R0-F1
#
_entry.id   AF-A0A8T7H3R0-F1
#
_cell.length_a   1.000
_cell.length_b   1.000
_cell.length_c   1.000
_cell.angle_alpha   90.00
_cell.angle_beta   90.00
_cell.angle_gamma   90.00
#
_symmetry.space_group_name_H-M   'P 1'
#
loop_
_entity.id
_entity.type
_entity.pdbx_description
1 polymer ?
#
loop_
_entity_poly.entity_id
_entity_poly.type
_entity_poly.pdbx_seq_one_letter_code
_entity_poly.pdbx_strand_id
1 'polypeptide(L)'
;MRPRASHIILAAAALAALIILAAHATTPVLYTAENISTAAHADPATIQKRSPGDAAAVVPLMDELLGETGTLALTIKLKDYESAERDLARYTELSGRFDRLVVKLDVSGTDIGEFQRKNQENLDSLTTLLDDSRRFDDLQRLEVEVRGDDDRHMAVVYEGEALRQKMREGFSAYAKREPTVTGIAQNYDVDTAPYQESVEHFAEVADAADDWREKTGGGTPPSPLSITLTPVEGYYGDTIRIAGTYAGGLPGTPVEVYVDSRLTETPTLDDEGRYACSYRIGRVLAGPHLVYTTTNGLYSEVRTFEALSGNTTLTLALAEVNQTTVACTGELRTGNRPVTGAPVLLRVDAATLIGTGTDNNGTYREEITLPAGEHTIRAEFHGAGFPLNYSESEARTFHARGEAPSPLPIIAALGALLGAGWYLRRRHQREVPERAPPETVREEEPLVEEREIPPVEVGDLPPRDAATLLFRTLRARLGIPETKTPRDCARLAPDHARFFERYEMIRYAGVLPTEEELQWMKKEARGDEHAA
;
A
#
# COMPACT_ATOMS: atom_id res chain seq x y z
N MET A 1 29.64 -67.44 -46.20
CA MET A 1 28.82 -66.31 -46.72
C MET A 1 29.76 -65.15 -47.00
N ARG A 2 29.70 -64.56 -48.21
CA ARG A 2 30.79 -63.73 -48.76
C ARG A 2 30.79 -62.31 -48.17
N PRO A 3 31.96 -61.74 -47.77
CA PRO A 3 32.06 -60.40 -47.16
C PRO A 3 31.52 -59.28 -48.06
N ARG A 4 31.53 -59.49 -49.38
CA ARG A 4 30.97 -58.55 -50.36
C ARG A 4 29.45 -58.34 -50.23
N ALA A 5 28.69 -59.35 -49.80
CA ALA A 5 27.25 -59.20 -49.59
C ALA A 5 26.94 -58.39 -48.31
N SER A 6 27.77 -58.54 -47.28
CA SER A 6 27.66 -57.78 -46.03
C SER A 6 27.89 -56.29 -46.25
N HIS A 7 28.93 -55.91 -47.02
CA HIS A 7 29.21 -54.51 -47.33
C HIS A 7 28.14 -53.84 -48.19
N ILE A 8 27.51 -54.59 -49.11
CA ILE A 8 26.41 -54.07 -49.94
C ILE A 8 25.15 -53.81 -49.10
N ILE A 9 24.84 -54.72 -48.16
CA ILE A 9 23.71 -54.54 -47.25
C ILE A 9 23.95 -53.35 -46.31
N LEU A 10 25.18 -53.20 -45.81
CA LEU A 10 25.53 -52.11 -44.91
C LEU A 10 25.51 -50.76 -45.63
N ALA A 11 25.98 -50.70 -46.88
CA ALA A 11 25.91 -49.51 -47.72
C ALA A 11 24.46 -49.15 -48.07
N ALA A 12 23.63 -50.15 -48.39
CA ALA A 12 22.20 -49.94 -48.65
C ALA A 12 21.45 -49.46 -47.40
N ALA A 13 21.77 -50.01 -46.22
CA ALA A 13 21.20 -49.59 -44.94
C ALA A 13 21.63 -48.16 -44.57
N ALA A 14 22.91 -47.80 -44.81
CA ALA A 14 23.40 -46.45 -44.58
C ALA A 14 22.76 -45.43 -45.53
N LEU A 15 22.56 -45.81 -46.80
CA LEU A 15 21.88 -44.96 -47.78
C LEU A 15 20.39 -44.78 -47.42
N ALA A 16 19.73 -45.85 -46.99
CA ALA A 16 18.34 -45.79 -46.52
C ALA A 16 18.22 -44.91 -45.26
N ALA A 17 19.15 -45.02 -44.30
CA ALA A 17 19.19 -44.16 -43.12
C ALA A 17 19.40 -42.69 -43.49
N LEU A 18 20.28 -42.39 -44.46
CA LEU A 18 20.49 -41.03 -44.96
C LEU A 18 19.26 -40.46 -45.67
N ILE A 19 18.52 -41.28 -46.42
CA ILE A 19 17.28 -40.85 -47.09
C ILE A 19 16.17 -40.59 -46.06
N ILE A 20 16.06 -41.42 -45.02
CA ILE A 20 15.10 -41.20 -43.91
C ILE A 20 15.46 -39.93 -43.15
N LEU A 21 16.75 -39.71 -42.86
CA LEU A 21 17.24 -38.48 -42.22
C LEU A 21 16.97 -37.25 -43.09
N ALA A 22 17.20 -37.33 -44.41
CA ALA A 22 16.92 -36.23 -45.33
C ALA A 22 15.41 -35.94 -45.48
N ALA A 23 14.56 -36.96 -45.42
CA ALA A 23 13.10 -36.82 -45.44
C ALA A 23 12.52 -36.24 -44.14
N HIS A 24 13.25 -36.32 -43.03
CA HIS A 24 12.91 -35.65 -41.76
C HIS A 24 13.67 -34.33 -41.54
N ALA A 25 14.71 -34.04 -42.34
CA ALA A 25 15.44 -32.78 -42.28
C ALA A 25 14.67 -31.58 -42.88
N THR A 26 13.59 -31.82 -43.64
CA THR A 26 12.74 -30.76 -44.21
C THR A 26 11.63 -30.28 -43.27
N THR A 27 11.45 -30.94 -42.11
CA THR A 27 10.61 -30.45 -41.02
C THR A 27 11.46 -30.37 -39.75
N PRO A 28 12.16 -29.27 -39.50
CA PRO A 28 12.77 -29.04 -38.20
C PRO A 28 11.64 -28.83 -37.18
N VAL A 29 11.18 -29.90 -36.53
CA VAL A 29 10.31 -29.82 -35.34
C VAL A 29 11.16 -29.62 -34.08
N LEU A 30 12.28 -28.90 -34.22
CA LEU A 30 13.11 -28.48 -33.11
C LEU A 30 13.28 -26.98 -33.30
N TYR A 31 12.57 -26.21 -32.45
CA TYR A 31 12.57 -24.75 -32.35
C TYR A 31 11.78 -24.00 -33.45
N THR A 32 10.46 -23.99 -33.33
CA THR A 32 9.64 -22.89 -33.84
C THR A 32 9.25 -21.98 -32.68
N ALA A 33 9.16 -20.66 -32.90
CA ALA A 33 8.74 -19.64 -31.92
C ALA A 33 7.28 -19.77 -31.43
N GLU A 34 6.66 -20.92 -31.69
CA GLU A 34 5.34 -21.31 -31.22
C GLU A 34 5.42 -22.32 -30.05
N ASN A 35 6.63 -22.85 -29.76
CA ASN A 35 6.87 -23.95 -28.83
C ASN A 35 7.99 -23.66 -27.80
N ILE A 36 8.25 -22.37 -27.51
CA ILE A 36 9.23 -21.92 -26.51
C ILE A 36 8.63 -21.70 -25.12
N SER A 37 7.29 -21.74 -24.98
CA SER A 37 6.66 -21.78 -23.66
C SER A 37 6.62 -23.23 -23.19
N THR A 38 7.60 -23.61 -22.37
CA THR A 38 7.48 -24.84 -21.57
C THR A 38 6.45 -24.60 -20.47
N ALA A 39 5.82 -25.64 -19.93
CA ALA A 39 4.85 -25.53 -18.83
C ALA A 39 5.39 -24.81 -17.57
N ALA A 40 6.71 -24.52 -17.50
CA ALA A 40 7.36 -23.82 -16.40
C ALA A 40 7.67 -22.34 -16.67
N HIS A 41 7.73 -21.90 -17.95
CA HIS A 41 8.17 -20.55 -18.32
C HIS A 41 7.18 -19.86 -19.26
N ALA A 42 6.79 -18.65 -18.87
CA ALA A 42 6.00 -17.76 -19.70
C ALA A 42 6.92 -17.08 -20.72
N ASP A 43 6.73 -17.35 -22.01
CA ASP A 43 7.43 -16.56 -23.04
C ASP A 43 6.61 -15.29 -23.36
N PRO A 44 7.14 -14.07 -23.13
CA PRO A 44 6.43 -12.83 -23.42
C PRO A 44 5.92 -12.74 -24.86
N ALA A 45 6.62 -13.33 -25.83
CA ALA A 45 6.22 -13.31 -27.24
C ALA A 45 4.99 -14.20 -27.52
N THR A 46 4.79 -15.28 -26.76
CA THR A 46 3.58 -16.12 -26.85
C THR A 46 2.40 -15.54 -26.08
N ILE A 47 2.65 -14.86 -24.95
CA ILE A 47 1.62 -14.10 -24.22
C ILE A 47 1.12 -12.91 -25.07
N GLN A 48 2.02 -12.19 -25.74
CA GLN A 48 1.69 -11.06 -26.61
C GLN A 48 0.81 -11.45 -27.80
N LYS A 49 0.94 -12.69 -28.30
CA LYS A 49 0.05 -13.25 -29.35
C LYS A 49 -1.36 -13.54 -28.82
N ARG A 50 -1.53 -13.84 -27.52
CA ARG A 50 -2.83 -14.17 -26.90
C ARG A 50 -3.56 -12.94 -26.33
N SER A 51 -2.83 -11.99 -25.75
CA SER A 51 -3.36 -10.72 -25.24
C SER A 51 -2.43 -9.56 -25.64
N PRO A 52 -2.61 -9.01 -26.85
CA PRO A 52 -1.81 -7.88 -27.33
C PRO A 52 -2.06 -6.65 -26.45
N GLY A 53 -1.00 -6.10 -25.85
CA GLY A 53 -1.04 -4.91 -24.99
C GLY A 53 -0.85 -5.21 -23.50
N ASP A 54 -1.54 -6.22 -22.96
CA ASP A 54 -1.41 -6.60 -21.54
C ASP A 54 -0.07 -7.31 -21.25
N ALA A 55 0.40 -8.16 -22.17
CA ALA A 55 1.69 -8.84 -22.06
C ALA A 55 2.87 -7.86 -21.98
N ALA A 56 2.75 -6.69 -22.61
CA ALA A 56 3.79 -5.67 -22.63
C ALA A 56 3.93 -4.93 -21.29
N ALA A 57 2.92 -5.02 -20.41
CA ALA A 57 2.92 -4.36 -19.11
C ALA A 57 3.52 -5.22 -17.98
N VAL A 58 3.74 -6.52 -18.20
CA VAL A 58 4.25 -7.44 -17.17
C VAL A 58 5.65 -7.03 -16.71
N VAL A 59 6.58 -6.93 -17.65
CA VAL A 59 7.99 -6.63 -17.35
C VAL A 59 8.16 -5.24 -16.72
N PRO A 60 7.55 -4.16 -17.24
CA PRO A 60 7.60 -2.85 -16.58
C PRO A 60 7.01 -2.84 -15.17
N LEU A 61 5.94 -3.59 -14.90
CA LEU A 61 5.38 -3.67 -13.55
C LEU A 61 6.25 -4.48 -12.59
N MET A 62 6.93 -5.53 -13.07
CA MET A 62 7.93 -6.24 -12.27
C MET A 62 9.08 -5.30 -11.89
N ASP A 63 9.56 -4.50 -12.85
CA ASP A 63 10.61 -3.50 -12.63
C ASP A 63 10.19 -2.44 -11.60
N GLU A 64 8.98 -1.86 -11.77
CA GLU A 64 8.41 -0.90 -10.80
C GLU A 64 8.27 -1.51 -9.40
N LEU A 65 7.84 -2.77 -9.29
CA LEU A 65 7.70 -3.46 -8.00
C LEU A 65 9.05 -3.64 -7.29
N LEU A 66 10.07 -4.11 -8.00
CA LEU A 66 11.42 -4.28 -7.44
C LEU A 66 12.04 -2.93 -7.06
N GLY A 67 11.82 -1.90 -7.88
CA GLY A 67 12.25 -0.52 -7.58
C GLY A 67 11.65 0.03 -6.29
N GLU A 68 10.34 -0.17 -6.09
CA GLU A 68 9.65 0.33 -4.88
C GLU A 68 10.04 -0.44 -3.62
N THR A 69 10.41 -1.73 -3.69
CA THR A 69 10.95 -2.43 -2.50
C THR A 69 12.23 -1.80 -1.97
N GLY A 70 13.12 -1.33 -2.85
CA GLY A 70 14.36 -0.66 -2.46
C GLY A 70 14.08 0.67 -1.75
N THR A 71 13.19 1.47 -2.32
CA THR A 71 12.78 2.77 -1.76
C THR A 71 12.11 2.61 -0.40
N LEU A 72 11.16 1.66 -0.27
CA LEU A 72 10.45 1.41 0.97
C LEU A 72 11.38 0.92 2.09
N ALA A 73 12.24 -0.06 1.83
CA ALA A 73 13.18 -0.54 2.83
C ALA A 73 14.16 0.57 3.28
N LEU A 74 14.58 1.43 2.36
CA LEU A 74 15.42 2.59 2.65
C LEU A 74 14.68 3.62 3.53
N THR A 75 13.44 3.98 3.22
CA THR A 75 12.69 4.96 4.01
C THR A 75 12.37 4.45 5.42
N ILE A 76 12.11 3.15 5.57
CA ILE A 76 12.00 2.50 6.90
C ILE A 76 13.34 2.59 7.66
N LYS A 77 14.46 2.24 7.00
CA LYS A 77 15.81 2.32 7.59
C LYS A 77 16.16 3.73 8.05
N LEU A 78 15.79 4.74 7.26
CA LEU A 78 16.00 6.15 7.59
C LEU A 78 15.03 6.68 8.66
N LYS A 79 14.11 5.84 9.15
CA LYS A 79 13.05 6.20 10.11
C LYS A 79 12.12 7.30 9.60
N ASP A 80 12.06 7.50 8.28
CA ASP A 80 11.09 8.37 7.64
C ASP A 80 9.79 7.60 7.41
N TYR A 81 9.09 7.39 8.52
CA TYR A 81 7.88 6.59 8.57
C TYR A 81 6.72 7.18 7.76
N GLU A 82 6.72 8.49 7.52
CA GLU A 82 5.70 9.18 6.72
C GLU A 82 5.92 8.92 5.22
N SER A 83 7.18 8.92 4.78
CA SER A 83 7.53 8.52 3.40
C SER A 83 7.35 7.02 3.20
N ALA A 84 7.77 6.19 4.17
CA ALA A 84 7.59 4.74 4.11
C ALA A 84 6.11 4.32 3.98
N GLU A 85 5.17 5.02 4.63
CA GLU A 85 3.74 4.77 4.43
C GLU A 85 3.27 5.05 3.00
N ARG A 86 3.78 6.12 2.38
CA ARG A 86 3.44 6.46 0.98
C ARG A 86 4.03 5.44 0.02
N ASP A 87 5.28 5.05 0.25
CA ASP A 87 5.97 4.03 -0.54
C ASP A 87 5.25 2.67 -0.41
N LEU A 88 4.81 2.30 0.80
CA LEU A 88 4.02 1.10 1.05
C LEU A 88 2.66 1.15 0.33
N ALA A 89 1.96 2.29 0.37
CA ALA A 89 0.69 2.47 -0.33
C ALA A 89 0.87 2.33 -1.85
N ARG A 90 1.93 2.89 -2.41
CA ARG A 90 2.27 2.72 -3.82
C ARG A 90 2.63 1.27 -4.15
N TYR A 91 3.48 0.63 -3.34
CA TYR A 91 3.87 -0.75 -3.54
C TYR A 91 2.66 -1.71 -3.48
N THR A 92 1.71 -1.43 -2.59
CA THR A 92 0.42 -2.12 -2.50
C THR A 92 -0.40 -1.95 -3.79
N GLU A 93 -0.49 -0.72 -4.31
CA GLU A 93 -1.20 -0.44 -5.57
C GLU A 93 -0.57 -1.18 -6.76
N LEU A 94 0.75 -1.13 -6.88
CA LEU A 94 1.50 -1.83 -7.93
C LEU A 94 1.32 -3.34 -7.83
N SER A 95 1.37 -3.89 -6.60
CA SER A 95 1.19 -5.33 -6.36
C SER A 95 -0.20 -5.78 -6.82
N GLY A 96 -1.25 -5.03 -6.46
CA GLY A 96 -2.60 -5.33 -6.92
C GLY A 96 -2.79 -5.16 -8.44
N ARG A 97 -2.09 -4.23 -9.09
CA ARG A 97 -2.07 -4.10 -10.56
C ARG A 97 -1.42 -5.32 -11.20
N PHE A 98 -0.31 -5.78 -10.65
CA PHE A 98 0.41 -6.96 -11.13
C PHE A 98 -0.40 -8.24 -10.95
N ASP A 99 -1.04 -8.44 -9.80
CA ASP A 99 -1.92 -9.58 -9.52
C ASP A 99 -3.02 -9.73 -10.57
N ARG A 100 -3.74 -8.64 -10.85
CA ARG A 100 -4.78 -8.63 -11.88
C ARG A 100 -4.22 -8.96 -13.26
N LEU A 101 -3.01 -8.51 -13.56
CA LEU A 101 -2.36 -8.77 -14.85
C LEU A 101 -2.00 -10.25 -15.00
N VAL A 102 -1.43 -10.87 -13.95
CA VAL A 102 -1.08 -12.30 -13.93
C VAL A 102 -2.32 -13.18 -14.12
N VAL A 103 -3.43 -12.85 -13.45
CA VAL A 103 -4.70 -13.57 -13.61
C VAL A 103 -5.27 -13.38 -15.01
N LYS A 104 -5.30 -12.14 -15.52
CA LYS A 104 -5.84 -11.81 -16.85
C LYS A 104 -5.09 -12.55 -17.98
N LEU A 105 -3.79 -12.72 -17.82
CA LEU A 105 -2.94 -13.38 -18.79
C LEU A 105 -2.92 -14.91 -18.65
N ASP A 106 -3.56 -15.46 -17.61
CA ASP A 106 -3.56 -16.89 -17.27
C ASP A 106 -2.12 -17.45 -17.13
N VAL A 107 -1.26 -16.69 -16.44
CA VAL A 107 0.16 -17.03 -16.23
C VAL A 107 0.47 -17.38 -14.77
N SER A 108 -0.55 -17.61 -13.95
CA SER A 108 -0.38 -18.01 -12.53
C SER A 108 0.39 -19.33 -12.35
N GLY A 109 0.41 -20.19 -13.37
CA GLY A 109 1.14 -21.46 -13.36
C GLY A 109 2.61 -21.37 -13.80
N THR A 110 3.11 -20.19 -14.14
CA THR A 110 4.49 -19.98 -14.61
C THR A 110 5.34 -19.27 -13.55
N ASP A 111 6.61 -19.05 -13.85
CA ASP A 111 7.51 -18.19 -13.08
C ASP A 111 6.94 -16.78 -12.78
N ILE A 112 6.18 -16.16 -13.69
CA ILE A 112 5.46 -14.88 -13.42
C ILE A 112 4.46 -15.04 -12.27
N GLY A 113 3.71 -16.13 -12.24
CA GLY A 113 2.81 -16.46 -11.12
C GLY A 113 3.55 -16.74 -9.82
N GLU A 114 4.74 -17.34 -9.90
CA GLU A 114 5.61 -17.49 -8.73
C GLU A 114 6.16 -16.16 -8.22
N PHE A 115 6.58 -15.26 -9.11
CA PHE A 115 6.98 -13.89 -8.77
C PHE A 115 5.83 -13.15 -8.10
N GLN A 116 4.61 -13.27 -8.63
CA GLN A 116 3.40 -12.68 -8.06
C GLN A 116 3.17 -13.13 -6.62
N ARG A 117 3.20 -14.44 -6.37
CA ARG A 117 3.08 -15.00 -5.02
C ARG A 117 4.19 -14.50 -4.08
N LYS A 118 5.44 -14.46 -4.55
CA LYS A 118 6.58 -13.97 -3.75
C LYS A 118 6.50 -12.48 -3.48
N ASN A 119 6.03 -11.69 -4.43
CA ASN A 119 5.81 -10.26 -4.27
C ASN A 119 4.74 -9.98 -3.20
N GLN A 120 3.67 -10.77 -3.14
CA GLN A 120 2.69 -10.65 -2.05
C GLN A 120 3.31 -10.95 -0.68
N GLU A 121 4.12 -12.01 -0.58
CA GLU A 121 4.87 -12.32 0.65
C GLU A 121 5.87 -11.20 1.03
N ASN A 122 6.43 -10.49 0.04
CA ASN A 122 7.30 -9.34 0.24
C ASN A 122 6.55 -8.11 0.76
N LEU A 123 5.37 -7.82 0.22
CA LEU A 123 4.47 -6.78 0.72
C LEU A 123 4.13 -6.98 2.19
N ASP A 124 3.79 -8.22 2.58
CA ASP A 124 3.50 -8.55 3.98
C ASP A 124 4.73 -8.34 4.88
N SER A 125 5.91 -8.73 4.38
CA SER A 125 7.17 -8.61 5.12
C SER A 125 7.59 -7.15 5.32
N LEU A 126 7.45 -6.31 4.29
CA LEU A 126 7.80 -4.88 4.35
C LEU A 126 6.78 -4.07 5.17
N THR A 127 5.51 -4.46 5.15
CA THR A 127 4.49 -3.91 6.07
C THR A 127 4.86 -4.21 7.52
N THR A 128 5.21 -5.47 7.80
CA THR A 128 5.62 -5.91 9.13
C THR A 128 6.89 -5.19 9.59
N LEU A 129 7.87 -5.01 8.70
CA LEU A 129 9.09 -4.27 8.99
C LEU A 129 8.80 -2.83 9.41
N LEU A 130 7.92 -2.12 8.70
CA LEU A 130 7.53 -0.75 9.03
C LEU A 130 6.88 -0.66 10.42
N ASP A 131 5.92 -1.54 10.69
CA ASP A 131 5.20 -1.56 11.97
C ASP A 131 6.12 -1.92 13.14
N ASP A 132 6.94 -2.97 12.97
CA ASP A 132 7.87 -3.42 14.01
C ASP A 132 8.98 -2.38 14.26
N SER A 133 9.44 -1.67 13.21
CA SER A 133 10.44 -0.61 13.32
C SER A 133 9.93 0.60 14.11
N ARG A 134 8.69 1.05 13.85
CA ARG A 134 8.05 2.12 14.63
C ARG A 134 7.92 1.75 16.10
N ARG A 135 7.46 0.54 16.34
CA ARG A 135 7.32 0.00 17.69
C ARG A 135 8.66 -0.09 18.39
N PHE A 136 9.69 -0.53 17.69
CA PHE A 136 11.03 -0.62 18.27
C PHE A 136 11.54 0.76 18.70
N ASP A 137 11.30 1.79 17.88
CA ASP A 137 11.61 3.18 18.22
C ASP A 137 10.81 3.71 19.42
N ASP A 138 9.52 3.36 19.52
CA ASP A 138 8.68 3.71 20.66
C ASP A 138 9.18 3.02 21.94
N LEU A 139 9.62 1.76 21.87
CA LEU A 139 10.21 1.04 22.99
C LEU A 139 11.55 1.64 23.42
N GLN A 140 12.39 2.03 22.47
CA GLN A 140 13.64 2.73 22.78
C GLN A 140 13.40 4.04 23.54
N ARG A 141 12.35 4.80 23.16
CA ARG A 141 11.97 6.01 23.88
C ARG A 141 11.44 5.68 25.27
N LEU A 142 10.57 4.68 25.37
CA LEU A 142 9.96 4.27 26.63
C LEU A 142 11.01 3.78 27.63
N GLU A 143 12.03 3.05 27.19
CA GLU A 143 13.13 2.57 28.05
C GLU A 143 13.85 3.73 28.76
N VAL A 144 14.09 4.83 28.03
CA VAL A 144 14.72 6.03 28.58
C VAL A 144 13.83 6.68 29.65
N GLU A 145 12.51 6.68 29.43
CA GLU A 145 11.52 7.26 30.34
C GLU A 145 11.35 6.44 31.62
N VAL A 146 11.47 5.11 31.56
CA VAL A 146 11.22 4.21 32.69
C VAL A 146 12.47 3.81 33.48
N ARG A 147 13.66 4.36 33.15
CA ARG A 147 14.96 4.01 33.77
C ARG A 147 15.06 4.21 35.30
N GLY A 148 14.04 4.77 35.94
CA GLY A 148 13.94 4.93 37.40
C GLY A 148 12.94 3.99 38.08
N ASP A 149 12.28 3.11 37.33
CA ASP A 149 11.33 2.11 37.79
C ASP A 149 11.78 0.74 37.27
N ASP A 150 12.45 -0.03 38.14
CA ASP A 150 13.11 -1.29 37.77
C ASP A 150 12.12 -2.29 37.15
N ASP A 151 10.88 -2.34 37.64
CA ASP A 151 9.86 -3.27 37.14
C ASP A 151 9.38 -2.89 35.73
N ARG A 152 9.20 -1.58 35.48
CA ARG A 152 8.84 -1.06 34.15
C ARG A 152 10.00 -1.12 33.17
N HIS A 153 11.21 -0.85 33.64
CA HIS A 153 12.41 -0.95 32.83
C HIS A 153 12.61 -2.39 32.35
N MET A 154 12.45 -3.37 33.23
CA MET A 154 12.49 -4.78 32.84
C MET A 154 11.41 -5.13 31.81
N ALA A 155 10.19 -4.60 31.94
CA ALA A 155 9.11 -4.78 30.96
C ALA A 155 9.54 -4.40 29.54
N VAL A 156 10.11 -3.21 29.42
CA VAL A 156 10.53 -2.64 28.14
C VAL A 156 11.71 -3.42 27.56
N VAL A 157 12.66 -3.85 28.40
CA VAL A 157 13.78 -4.70 27.97
C VAL A 157 13.27 -6.04 27.42
N TYR A 158 12.35 -6.71 28.11
CA TYR A 158 11.76 -7.96 27.65
C TYR A 158 10.98 -7.80 26.35
N GLU A 159 10.17 -6.74 26.24
CA GLU A 159 9.43 -6.45 25.02
C GLU A 159 10.37 -6.18 23.85
N GLY A 160 11.44 -5.42 24.09
CA GLY A 160 12.49 -5.15 23.12
C GLY A 160 13.16 -6.43 22.62
N GLU A 161 13.52 -7.36 23.52
CA GLU A 161 14.12 -8.65 23.12
C GLU A 161 13.21 -9.48 22.23
N ALA A 162 11.92 -9.56 22.57
CA ALA A 162 10.95 -10.31 21.80
C ALA A 162 10.73 -9.69 20.42
N LEU A 163 10.59 -8.36 20.34
CA LEU A 163 10.43 -7.63 19.09
C LEU A 163 11.64 -7.79 18.17
N ARG A 164 12.86 -7.73 18.72
CA ARG A 164 14.10 -7.99 17.97
C ARG A 164 14.13 -9.38 17.35
N GLN A 165 13.77 -10.40 18.13
CA GLN A 165 13.73 -11.77 17.64
C GLN A 165 12.73 -11.90 16.48
N LYS A 166 11.56 -11.27 16.59
CA LYS A 166 10.58 -11.19 15.50
C LYS A 166 11.14 -10.48 14.26
N MET A 167 11.78 -9.32 14.42
CA MET A 167 12.41 -8.59 13.31
C MET A 167 13.47 -9.44 12.59
N ARG A 168 14.27 -10.20 13.35
CA ARG A 168 15.29 -11.11 12.81
C ARG A 168 14.67 -12.29 12.04
N GLU A 169 13.60 -12.88 12.57
CA GLU A 169 12.85 -13.94 11.88
C GLU A 169 12.19 -13.41 10.59
N GLY A 170 11.59 -12.22 10.66
CA GLY A 170 11.03 -11.51 9.51
C GLY A 170 12.08 -11.25 8.42
N PHE A 171 13.26 -10.77 8.79
CA PHE A 171 14.39 -10.61 7.89
C PHE A 171 14.80 -11.94 7.25
N SER A 172 14.95 -13.01 8.05
CA SER A 172 15.35 -14.32 7.53
C SER A 172 14.35 -14.86 6.50
N ALA A 173 13.04 -14.68 6.74
CA ALA A 173 12.00 -15.05 5.80
C ALA A 173 12.07 -14.21 4.51
N TYR A 174 12.30 -12.90 4.62
CA TYR A 174 12.44 -11.99 3.47
C TYR A 174 13.67 -12.32 2.62
N ALA A 175 14.84 -12.42 3.23
CA ALA A 175 16.11 -12.73 2.56
C ALA A 175 16.07 -14.08 1.84
N LYS A 176 15.39 -15.09 2.41
CA LYS A 176 15.26 -16.42 1.79
C LYS A 176 14.54 -16.40 0.44
N ARG A 177 13.74 -15.36 0.15
CA ARG A 177 13.01 -15.21 -1.13
C ARG A 177 13.88 -14.60 -2.22
N GLU A 178 14.98 -13.92 -1.86
CA GLU A 178 15.83 -13.20 -2.79
C GLU A 178 16.29 -14.01 -4.01
N PRO A 179 16.87 -15.21 -3.88
CA PRO A 179 17.36 -15.95 -5.04
C PRO A 179 16.23 -16.33 -6.02
N THR A 180 15.00 -16.56 -5.51
CA THR A 180 13.85 -16.87 -6.36
C THR A 180 13.35 -15.63 -7.09
N VAL A 181 13.17 -14.51 -6.38
CA VAL A 181 12.65 -13.26 -6.96
C VAL A 181 13.63 -12.70 -8.00
N THR A 182 14.91 -12.63 -7.66
CA THR A 182 15.95 -12.13 -8.57
C THR A 182 16.16 -13.05 -9.76
N GLY A 183 16.16 -14.37 -9.55
CA GLY A 183 16.28 -15.35 -10.63
C GLY A 183 15.13 -15.28 -11.65
N ILE A 184 13.89 -15.06 -11.18
CA ILE A 184 12.75 -14.87 -12.09
C ILE A 184 12.88 -13.55 -12.83
N ALA A 185 13.15 -12.45 -12.13
CA ALA A 185 13.27 -11.11 -12.73
C ALA A 185 14.39 -11.03 -13.80
N GLN A 186 15.52 -11.68 -13.56
CA GLN A 186 16.63 -11.78 -14.51
C GLN A 186 16.25 -12.51 -15.81
N ASN A 187 15.35 -13.50 -15.75
CA ASN A 187 14.86 -14.17 -16.98
C ASN A 187 14.08 -13.22 -17.90
N TYR A 188 13.63 -12.07 -17.37
CA TYR A 188 12.89 -11.04 -18.09
C TYR A 188 13.70 -9.75 -18.30
N ASP A 189 15.02 -9.79 -18.09
CA ASP A 189 15.93 -8.64 -18.20
C ASP A 189 15.53 -7.43 -17.31
N VAL A 190 14.89 -7.69 -16.17
CA VAL A 190 14.52 -6.67 -15.17
C VAL A 190 15.70 -6.38 -14.26
N ASP A 191 15.89 -5.10 -13.89
CA ASP A 191 16.95 -4.72 -12.95
C ASP A 191 16.58 -5.18 -11.52
N THR A 192 17.43 -6.04 -10.95
CA THR A 192 17.22 -6.59 -9.61
C THR A 192 17.97 -5.85 -8.51
N ALA A 193 18.82 -4.88 -8.85
CA ALA A 193 19.65 -4.18 -7.87
C ALA A 193 18.82 -3.51 -6.75
N PRO A 194 17.70 -2.80 -7.05
CA PRO A 194 16.90 -2.17 -5.98
C PRO A 194 16.30 -3.18 -4.99
N TYR A 195 15.94 -4.37 -5.48
CA TYR A 195 15.43 -5.42 -4.61
C TYR A 195 16.53 -6.03 -3.74
N GLN A 196 17.73 -6.22 -4.26
CA GLN A 196 18.87 -6.69 -3.48
C GLN A 196 19.27 -5.67 -2.40
N GLU A 197 19.32 -4.38 -2.75
CA GLU A 197 19.50 -3.29 -1.80
C GLU A 197 18.41 -3.29 -0.71
N SER A 198 17.16 -3.62 -1.05
CA SER A 198 16.09 -3.75 -0.06
C SER A 198 16.36 -4.82 0.99
N VAL A 199 16.98 -5.95 0.59
CA VAL A 199 17.36 -7.02 1.52
C VAL A 199 18.47 -6.54 2.45
N GLU A 200 19.45 -5.80 1.93
CA GLU A 200 20.52 -5.19 2.73
C GLU A 200 19.96 -4.16 3.73
N HIS A 201 19.05 -3.28 3.28
CA HIS A 201 18.41 -2.30 4.16
C HIS A 201 17.56 -2.96 5.25
N PHE A 202 16.84 -4.03 4.92
CA PHE A 202 16.13 -4.83 5.93
C PHE A 202 17.12 -5.40 6.95
N ALA A 203 18.22 -5.99 6.49
CA ALA A 203 19.25 -6.55 7.37
C ALA A 203 19.77 -5.49 8.35
N GLU A 204 20.10 -4.29 7.86
CA GLU A 204 20.58 -3.20 8.70
C GLU A 204 19.54 -2.74 9.76
N VAL A 205 18.25 -2.76 9.43
CA VAL A 205 17.18 -2.45 10.39
C VAL A 205 17.08 -3.53 11.47
N ALA A 206 17.17 -4.80 11.09
CA ALA A 206 17.18 -5.91 12.04
C ALA A 206 18.45 -5.91 12.92
N ASP A 207 19.62 -5.62 12.34
CA ASP A 207 20.90 -5.54 13.04
C ASP A 207 20.95 -4.34 14.01
N ALA A 208 20.40 -3.18 13.62
CA ALA A 208 20.27 -2.03 14.51
C ALA A 208 19.43 -2.35 15.76
N ALA A 209 18.45 -3.25 15.63
CA ALA A 209 17.70 -3.76 16.76
C ALA A 209 18.55 -4.69 17.65
N ASP A 210 19.45 -5.48 17.06
CA ASP A 210 20.36 -6.38 17.76
C ASP A 210 21.47 -5.64 18.54
N ASP A 211 22.02 -4.55 18.02
CA ASP A 211 23.07 -3.71 18.64
C ASP A 211 22.63 -3.02 19.95
N TRP A 212 21.34 -2.78 20.13
CA TRP A 212 20.78 -2.11 21.31
C TRP A 212 20.97 -2.92 22.60
N ARG A 213 21.08 -4.26 22.55
CA ARG A 213 21.30 -5.12 23.74
C ARG A 213 22.75 -5.19 24.18
N GLU A 214 23.70 -5.18 23.25
CA GLU A 214 25.13 -5.19 23.61
C GLU A 214 25.52 -3.97 24.44
N LYS A 215 24.79 -2.86 24.26
CA LYS A 215 24.99 -1.61 25.03
C LYS A 215 24.25 -1.59 26.38
N THR A 216 23.30 -2.50 26.60
CA THR A 216 22.32 -2.38 27.70
C THR A 216 22.31 -3.57 28.68
N GLY A 217 22.94 -4.69 28.33
CA GLY A 217 23.41 -5.73 29.27
C GLY A 217 22.38 -6.32 30.23
N GLY A 218 21.84 -7.50 29.93
CA GLY A 218 21.03 -8.28 30.88
C GLY A 218 20.77 -9.69 30.40
N GLY A 219 21.16 -10.69 31.19
CA GLY A 219 20.75 -12.08 31.01
C GLY A 219 19.57 -12.39 31.92
N THR A 220 18.46 -12.81 31.34
CA THR A 220 17.22 -13.18 32.03
C THR A 220 17.42 -14.35 33.02
N PRO A 221 17.16 -14.19 34.32
CA PRO A 221 17.05 -15.30 35.27
C PRO A 221 15.79 -16.14 34.98
N PRO A 222 15.76 -17.44 35.34
CA PRO A 222 14.55 -18.26 35.22
C PRO A 222 13.44 -17.72 36.13
N SER A 223 12.29 -17.41 35.54
CA SER A 223 11.13 -16.87 36.24
C SER A 223 10.27 -17.96 36.88
N PRO A 224 9.65 -17.72 38.05
CA PRO A 224 8.66 -18.63 38.66
C PRO A 224 7.31 -18.66 37.92
N LEU A 225 7.14 -17.85 36.87
CA LEU A 225 5.95 -17.81 36.02
C LEU A 225 6.17 -18.64 34.75
N SER A 226 5.37 -19.69 34.55
CA SER A 226 5.46 -20.56 33.37
C SER A 226 4.33 -20.26 32.39
N ILE A 227 4.56 -20.37 31.09
CA ILE A 227 3.52 -20.24 30.06
C ILE A 227 3.52 -21.43 29.09
N THR A 228 2.36 -21.77 28.54
CA THR A 228 2.15 -22.78 27.50
C THR A 228 1.01 -22.36 26.58
N LEU A 229 1.17 -22.64 25.28
CA LEU A 229 0.19 -22.36 24.23
C LEU A 229 -0.36 -23.67 23.68
N THR A 230 -1.68 -23.75 23.45
CA THR A 230 -2.29 -24.93 22.83
C THR A 230 -3.55 -24.57 22.04
N PRO A 231 -3.62 -24.87 20.72
CA PRO A 231 -2.52 -25.31 19.85
C PRO A 231 -1.45 -24.23 19.67
N VAL A 232 -0.34 -24.54 18.97
CA VAL A 232 0.72 -23.57 18.61
C VAL A 232 0.55 -23.01 17.20
N GLU A 233 -0.49 -23.42 16.50
CA GLU A 233 -0.84 -22.98 15.15
C GLU A 233 -2.36 -22.88 15.04
N GLY A 234 -2.87 -21.98 14.18
CA GLY A 234 -4.30 -21.87 13.95
C GLY A 234 -4.67 -20.91 12.82
N TYR A 235 -5.90 -21.05 12.32
CA TYR A 235 -6.46 -20.19 11.27
C TYR A 235 -7.34 -19.09 11.87
N TYR A 236 -7.76 -18.14 11.03
CA TYR A 236 -8.74 -17.12 11.41
C TYR A 236 -9.97 -17.73 12.13
N GLY A 237 -10.25 -17.19 13.31
CA GLY A 237 -11.35 -17.58 14.18
C GLY A 237 -11.05 -18.74 15.12
N ASP A 238 -9.91 -19.45 14.96
CA ASP A 238 -9.48 -20.49 15.89
C ASP A 238 -9.07 -19.86 17.23
N THR A 239 -9.03 -20.70 18.27
CA THR A 239 -8.73 -20.25 19.63
C THR A 239 -7.46 -20.91 20.12
N ILE A 240 -6.50 -20.10 20.54
CA ILE A 240 -5.29 -20.50 21.24
C ILE A 240 -5.55 -20.42 22.73
N ARG A 241 -5.42 -21.53 23.44
CA ARG A 241 -5.43 -21.54 24.90
C ARG A 241 -4.06 -21.10 25.40
N ILE A 242 -4.03 -20.04 26.19
CA ILE A 242 -2.84 -19.53 26.87
C ILE A 242 -2.99 -19.94 28.33
N ALA A 243 -2.05 -20.71 28.86
CA ALA A 243 -2.14 -21.22 30.23
C ALA A 243 -0.77 -21.31 30.90
N GLY A 244 -0.76 -21.34 32.23
CA GLY A 244 0.47 -21.35 32.98
C GLY A 244 0.29 -21.56 34.48
N THR A 245 1.39 -21.46 35.20
CA THR A 245 1.48 -21.56 36.67
C THR A 245 2.36 -20.45 37.21
N TYR A 246 2.05 -19.97 38.41
CA TYR A 246 2.93 -19.10 39.16
C TYR A 246 3.31 -19.76 40.49
N ALA A 247 4.54 -20.29 40.56
CA ALA A 247 5.06 -20.92 41.77
C ALA A 247 5.27 -19.87 42.88
N GLY A 248 4.33 -19.79 43.82
CA GLY A 248 4.32 -18.82 44.93
C GLY A 248 3.23 -17.75 44.84
N GLY A 249 2.42 -17.75 43.77
CA GLY A 249 1.26 -16.87 43.65
C GLY A 249 0.12 -17.26 44.58
N LEU A 250 -0.65 -16.27 45.03
CA LEU A 250 -1.87 -16.49 45.80
C LEU A 250 -3.10 -16.58 44.87
N PRO A 251 -4.12 -17.37 45.19
CA PRO A 251 -5.38 -17.39 44.44
C PRO A 251 -5.98 -15.98 44.31
N GLY A 252 -6.50 -15.66 43.13
CA GLY A 252 -7.01 -14.32 42.81
C GLY A 252 -5.96 -13.31 42.36
N THR A 253 -4.67 -13.65 42.35
CA THR A 253 -3.62 -12.78 41.80
C THR A 253 -3.83 -12.59 40.30
N PRO A 254 -3.85 -11.35 39.77
CA PRO A 254 -3.99 -11.10 38.34
C PRO A 254 -2.71 -11.45 37.58
N VAL A 255 -2.89 -12.06 36.42
CA VAL A 255 -1.83 -12.36 35.45
C VAL A 255 -2.22 -11.66 34.15
N GLU A 256 -1.41 -10.71 33.71
CA GLU A 256 -1.63 -10.02 32.45
C GLU A 256 -1.10 -10.86 31.29
N VAL A 257 -1.91 -11.04 30.24
CA VAL A 257 -1.55 -11.80 29.04
C VAL A 257 -1.38 -10.85 27.87
N TYR A 258 -0.22 -10.92 27.25
CA TYR A 258 0.16 -10.09 26.13
C TYR A 258 0.32 -10.94 24.86
N VAL A 259 -0.31 -10.51 23.77
CA VAL A 259 -0.12 -11.06 22.42
C VAL A 259 0.38 -9.93 21.53
N ASP A 260 1.54 -10.12 20.89
CA ASP A 260 2.30 -9.06 20.22
C ASP A 260 2.34 -7.79 21.08
N SER A 261 2.63 -7.99 22.36
CA SER A 261 2.69 -6.96 23.40
C SER A 261 1.49 -5.99 23.44
N ARG A 262 0.32 -6.47 23.05
CA ARG A 262 -0.98 -5.86 23.37
C ARG A 262 -1.61 -6.65 24.51
N LEU A 263 -1.99 -5.94 25.57
CA LEU A 263 -2.75 -6.55 26.66
C LEU A 263 -4.05 -7.11 26.09
N THR A 264 -4.18 -8.41 26.16
CA THR A 264 -5.34 -9.14 25.61
C THR A 264 -6.33 -9.47 26.72
N GLU A 265 -5.83 -9.99 27.84
CA GLU A 265 -6.67 -10.50 28.92
C GLU A 265 -5.91 -10.45 30.25
N THR A 266 -6.64 -10.48 31.37
CA THR A 266 -6.07 -10.49 32.72
C THR A 266 -6.70 -11.60 33.58
N PRO A 267 -6.46 -12.89 33.27
CA PRO A 267 -6.93 -13.99 34.10
C PRO A 267 -6.37 -13.89 35.54
N THR A 268 -7.08 -14.48 36.48
CA THR A 268 -6.63 -14.61 37.87
C THR A 268 -6.14 -16.03 38.14
N LEU A 269 -5.19 -16.18 39.06
CA LEU A 269 -4.77 -17.50 39.55
C LEU A 269 -5.92 -18.22 40.26
N ASP A 270 -6.04 -19.52 40.00
CA ASP A 270 -6.91 -20.43 40.74
C ASP A 270 -6.27 -20.90 42.06
N ASP A 271 -6.98 -21.76 42.79
CA ASP A 271 -6.55 -22.31 44.08
C ASP A 271 -5.28 -23.18 43.96
N GLU A 272 -4.97 -23.68 42.76
CA GLU A 272 -3.76 -24.44 42.45
C GLU A 272 -2.62 -23.56 41.88
N GLY A 273 -2.79 -22.24 41.84
CA GLY A 273 -1.79 -21.31 41.31
C GLY A 273 -1.64 -21.37 39.79
N ARG A 274 -2.68 -21.78 39.07
CA ARG A 274 -2.74 -21.81 37.60
C ARG A 274 -3.56 -20.65 37.07
N TYR A 275 -3.24 -20.22 35.86
CA TYR A 275 -4.08 -19.32 35.08
C TYR A 275 -4.32 -19.92 33.69
N ALA A 276 -5.44 -19.55 33.09
CA ALA A 276 -5.72 -19.86 31.70
C ALA A 276 -6.65 -18.81 31.09
N CYS A 277 -6.45 -18.52 29.82
CA CYS A 277 -7.30 -17.64 29.04
C CYS A 277 -7.38 -18.12 27.59
N SER A 278 -8.31 -17.55 26.82
CA SER A 278 -8.58 -18.00 25.44
C SER A 278 -8.40 -16.85 24.47
N TYR A 279 -7.38 -16.95 23.62
CA TYR A 279 -7.10 -15.97 22.59
C TYR A 279 -7.71 -16.41 21.26
N ARG A 280 -8.61 -15.60 20.70
CA ARG A 280 -9.18 -15.89 19.38
C ARG A 280 -8.36 -15.21 18.28
N ILE A 281 -7.82 -16.00 17.35
CA ILE A 281 -7.14 -15.49 16.16
C ILE A 281 -8.16 -14.70 15.34
N GLY A 282 -7.92 -13.41 15.17
CA GLY A 282 -8.85 -12.51 14.49
C GLY A 282 -8.09 -11.44 13.72
N ARG A 283 -7.86 -10.30 14.38
CA ARG A 283 -7.12 -9.16 13.81
C ARG A 283 -5.62 -9.24 14.11
N VAL A 284 -4.97 -10.22 13.52
CA VAL A 284 -3.51 -10.40 13.52
C VAL A 284 -3.06 -10.73 12.10
N LEU A 285 -1.80 -10.46 11.73
CA LEU A 285 -1.28 -10.85 10.42
C LEU A 285 -1.04 -12.38 10.36
N ALA A 286 -0.75 -12.92 9.18
CA ALA A 286 -0.26 -14.29 9.09
C ALA A 286 1.21 -14.35 9.55
N GLY A 287 1.60 -15.46 10.17
CA GLY A 287 2.96 -15.70 10.65
C GLY A 287 3.08 -15.84 12.17
N PRO A 288 4.30 -15.73 12.72
CA PRO A 288 4.55 -15.93 14.14
C PRO A 288 4.06 -14.76 15.00
N HIS A 289 3.39 -15.08 16.11
CA HIS A 289 2.90 -14.15 17.12
C HIS A 289 3.45 -14.47 18.49
N LEU A 290 3.92 -13.43 19.17
CA LEU A 290 4.58 -13.56 20.46
C LEU A 290 3.58 -13.48 21.59
N VAL A 291 3.72 -14.37 22.57
CA VAL A 291 2.87 -14.44 23.75
C VAL A 291 3.74 -14.54 24.99
N TYR A 292 3.45 -13.69 25.95
CA TYR A 292 4.03 -13.78 27.28
C TYR A 292 3.01 -13.32 28.31
N THR A 293 3.31 -13.61 29.57
CA THR A 293 2.49 -13.21 30.69
C THR A 293 3.31 -12.50 31.74
N THR A 294 2.66 -11.61 32.48
CA THR A 294 3.30 -10.87 33.56
C THR A 294 2.43 -10.88 34.82
N THR A 295 3.06 -10.81 35.98
CA THR A 295 2.38 -10.58 37.25
C THR A 295 3.34 -9.92 38.23
N ASN A 296 2.97 -8.77 38.81
CA ASN A 296 3.77 -8.04 39.80
C ASN A 296 5.28 -7.93 39.43
N GLY A 297 5.60 -7.56 38.18
CA GLY A 297 6.99 -7.42 37.72
C GLY A 297 7.71 -8.72 37.36
N LEU A 298 7.06 -9.88 37.48
CA LEU A 298 7.58 -11.18 37.03
C LEU A 298 7.05 -11.50 35.63
N TYR A 299 7.93 -12.05 34.77
CA TYR A 299 7.63 -12.33 33.36
C TYR A 299 7.72 -13.82 33.10
N SER A 300 6.84 -14.39 32.29
CA SER A 300 7.04 -15.76 31.80
C SER A 300 8.12 -15.81 30.72
N GLU A 301 8.48 -17.02 30.30
CA GLU A 301 9.12 -17.21 29.00
C GLU A 301 8.24 -16.60 27.89
N VAL A 302 8.87 -16.21 26.77
CA VAL A 302 8.15 -15.83 25.56
C VAL A 302 7.88 -17.09 24.75
N ARG A 303 6.63 -17.28 24.33
CA ARG A 303 6.20 -18.37 23.46
C ARG A 303 5.63 -17.81 22.17
N THR A 304 5.65 -18.60 21.12
CA THR A 304 5.15 -18.21 19.81
C THR A 304 4.02 -19.15 19.38
N PHE A 305 2.95 -18.61 18.81
CA PHE A 305 2.04 -19.38 17.98
C PHE A 305 2.06 -18.85 16.55
N GLU A 306 1.72 -19.69 15.58
CA GLU A 306 1.68 -19.35 14.17
C GLU A 306 0.24 -19.13 13.69
N ALA A 307 -0.07 -17.94 13.19
CA ALA A 307 -1.33 -17.65 12.52
C ALA A 307 -1.21 -18.01 11.03
N LEU A 308 -1.94 -19.04 10.61
CA LEU A 308 -1.89 -19.53 9.25
C LEU A 308 -2.81 -18.71 8.33
N SER A 309 -2.30 -18.37 7.14
CA SER A 309 -3.10 -17.64 6.15
C SER A 309 -4.27 -18.48 5.62
N GLY A 310 -5.44 -17.87 5.50
CA GLY A 310 -6.65 -18.47 4.95
C GLY A 310 -7.17 -17.77 3.70
N ASN A 311 -7.66 -18.55 2.74
CA ASN A 311 -8.36 -18.00 1.57
C ASN A 311 -9.71 -17.40 1.98
N THR A 312 -10.12 -16.36 1.26
CA THR A 312 -11.40 -15.68 1.47
C THR A 312 -12.29 -15.76 0.24
N THR A 313 -13.60 -15.59 0.47
CA THR A 313 -14.62 -15.48 -0.58
C THR A 313 -15.38 -14.19 -0.33
N LEU A 314 -15.36 -13.30 -1.32
CA LEU A 314 -16.01 -12.00 -1.30
C LEU A 314 -17.10 -11.96 -2.38
N THR A 315 -18.30 -11.54 -1.99
CA THR A 315 -19.46 -11.42 -2.91
C THR A 315 -19.91 -9.98 -3.04
N LEU A 316 -20.58 -9.65 -4.14
CA LEU A 316 -21.19 -8.34 -4.39
C LEU A 316 -22.53 -8.50 -5.11
N ALA A 317 -23.55 -7.83 -4.59
CA ALA A 317 -24.87 -7.66 -5.15
C ALA A 317 -25.23 -6.16 -5.18
N LEU A 318 -25.90 -5.75 -6.26
CA LEU A 318 -26.33 -4.36 -6.47
C LEU A 318 -27.86 -4.29 -6.42
N ALA A 319 -28.38 -3.30 -5.71
CA ALA A 319 -29.80 -2.98 -5.69
C ALA A 319 -30.02 -1.48 -5.96
N GLU A 320 -30.87 -1.16 -6.93
CA GLU A 320 -31.25 0.23 -7.21
C GLU A 320 -32.01 0.82 -6.01
N VAL A 321 -31.49 1.91 -5.45
CA VAL A 321 -32.15 2.68 -4.37
C VAL A 321 -32.97 3.81 -4.98
N ASN A 322 -32.36 4.53 -5.93
CA ASN A 322 -33.03 5.52 -6.77
C ASN A 322 -32.31 5.63 -8.13
N GLN A 323 -32.65 6.63 -8.94
CA GLN A 323 -32.13 6.78 -10.31
C GLN A 323 -30.60 6.94 -10.39
N THR A 324 -29.95 7.48 -9.36
CA THR A 324 -28.49 7.72 -9.31
C THR A 324 -27.80 6.99 -8.16
N THR A 325 -28.54 6.44 -7.20
CA THR A 325 -28.00 5.76 -6.02
C THR A 325 -28.20 4.25 -6.11
N VAL A 326 -27.12 3.50 -5.89
CA VAL A 326 -27.09 2.03 -5.81
C VAL A 326 -26.66 1.58 -4.42
N ALA A 327 -27.36 0.60 -3.86
CA ALA A 327 -26.94 -0.11 -2.67
C ALA A 327 -26.04 -1.29 -3.10
N CYS A 328 -24.80 -1.27 -2.63
CA CYS A 328 -23.83 -2.34 -2.78
C CYS A 328 -23.84 -3.17 -1.50
N THR A 329 -24.18 -4.45 -1.63
CA THR A 329 -24.22 -5.39 -0.50
C THR A 329 -23.43 -6.63 -0.81
N GLY A 330 -22.81 -7.24 0.20
CA GLY A 330 -22.11 -8.50 0.02
C GLY A 330 -21.66 -9.13 1.33
N GLU A 331 -20.97 -10.26 1.19
CA GLU A 331 -20.41 -11.02 2.31
C GLU A 331 -18.94 -11.33 2.07
N LEU A 332 -18.15 -11.28 3.14
CA LEU A 332 -16.76 -11.75 3.21
C LEU A 332 -16.68 -12.93 4.18
N ARG A 333 -16.20 -14.07 3.66
CA ARG A 333 -16.09 -15.32 4.42
C ARG A 333 -14.71 -15.94 4.25
N THR A 334 -14.31 -16.75 5.22
CA THR A 334 -13.20 -17.72 5.08
C THR A 334 -13.72 -19.11 5.41
N GLY A 335 -13.77 -19.99 4.41
CA GLY A 335 -14.55 -21.22 4.49
C GLY A 335 -15.98 -20.95 4.95
N ASN A 336 -16.38 -21.56 6.07
CA ASN A 336 -17.72 -21.37 6.66
C ASN A 336 -17.80 -20.24 7.69
N ARG A 337 -16.73 -19.48 7.94
CA ARG A 337 -16.69 -18.45 8.99
C ARG A 337 -16.87 -17.05 8.40
N PRO A 338 -17.70 -16.19 9.03
CA PRO A 338 -17.77 -14.79 8.65
C PRO A 338 -16.51 -14.04 9.10
N VAL A 339 -16.00 -13.14 8.25
CA VAL A 339 -14.88 -12.27 8.61
C VAL A 339 -15.45 -10.98 9.17
N THR A 340 -15.20 -10.69 10.45
CA THR A 340 -15.87 -9.61 11.20
C THR A 340 -15.04 -8.35 11.25
N GLY A 341 -15.66 -7.19 11.00
CA GLY A 341 -14.99 -5.90 11.06
C GLY A 341 -13.88 -5.74 10.04
N ALA A 342 -13.87 -6.51 8.95
CA ALA A 342 -12.87 -6.38 7.91
C ALA A 342 -13.17 -5.20 7.00
N PRO A 343 -12.16 -4.39 6.63
CA PRO A 343 -12.35 -3.32 5.65
C PRO A 343 -12.58 -3.93 4.27
N VAL A 344 -13.62 -3.48 3.58
CA VAL A 344 -13.93 -3.83 2.19
C VAL A 344 -13.91 -2.56 1.37
N LEU A 345 -13.25 -2.58 0.23
CA LEU A 345 -13.19 -1.44 -0.68
C LEU A 345 -14.10 -1.71 -1.88
N LEU A 346 -14.98 -0.76 -2.19
CA LEU A 346 -15.78 -0.77 -3.40
C LEU A 346 -15.07 0.08 -4.45
N ARG A 347 -14.53 -0.58 -5.48
CA ARG A 347 -13.97 0.06 -6.65
C ARG A 347 -15.08 0.36 -7.65
N VAL A 348 -15.27 1.64 -7.94
CA VAL A 348 -16.14 2.13 -9.00
C VAL A 348 -15.29 2.53 -10.20
N ASP A 349 -15.63 1.95 -11.34
CA ASP A 349 -14.92 2.00 -12.60
C ASP A 349 -13.46 1.58 -12.44
N ALA A 350 -12.51 2.50 -12.61
CA ALA A 350 -11.07 2.21 -12.49
C ALA A 350 -10.38 2.91 -11.30
N ALA A 351 -10.97 3.98 -10.75
CA ALA A 351 -10.24 4.92 -9.92
C ALA A 351 -10.87 5.21 -8.56
N THR A 352 -12.20 5.18 -8.44
CA THR A 352 -12.86 5.61 -7.21
C THR A 352 -12.93 4.44 -6.24
N LEU A 353 -12.34 4.61 -5.05
CA LEU A 353 -12.39 3.63 -3.97
C LEU A 353 -13.25 4.17 -2.83
N ILE A 354 -14.26 3.40 -2.45
CA ILE A 354 -15.16 3.72 -1.35
C ILE A 354 -15.00 2.64 -0.29
N GLY A 355 -14.54 3.05 0.90
CA GLY A 355 -14.35 2.13 2.01
C GLY A 355 -15.65 1.83 2.76
N THR A 356 -15.88 0.56 3.03
CA THR A 356 -16.92 0.07 3.93
C THR A 356 -16.34 -1.03 4.83
N GLY A 357 -17.13 -1.59 5.74
CA GLY A 357 -16.66 -2.61 6.68
C GLY A 357 -17.67 -3.71 6.89
N THR A 358 -17.19 -4.91 7.18
CA THR A 358 -18.08 -6.03 7.51
C THR A 358 -18.60 -5.94 8.94
N ASP A 359 -19.84 -6.37 9.13
CA ASP A 359 -20.47 -6.51 10.43
C ASP A 359 -20.07 -7.83 11.13
N ASN A 360 -20.75 -8.14 12.24
CA ASN A 360 -20.52 -9.38 13.00
C ASN A 360 -20.85 -10.65 12.20
N ASN A 361 -21.66 -10.55 11.15
CA ASN A 361 -22.03 -11.65 10.28
C ASN A 361 -21.16 -11.73 9.01
N GLY A 362 -20.14 -10.87 8.89
CA GLY A 362 -19.28 -10.80 7.72
C GLY A 362 -19.97 -10.13 6.52
N THR A 363 -21.08 -9.43 6.75
CA THR A 363 -21.83 -8.75 5.69
C THR A 363 -21.49 -7.27 5.66
N TYR A 364 -21.50 -6.66 4.49
CA TYR A 364 -21.28 -5.22 4.33
C TYR A 364 -22.38 -4.61 3.45
N ARG A 365 -22.63 -3.33 3.66
CA ARG A 365 -23.58 -2.55 2.86
C ARG A 365 -23.11 -1.09 2.75
N GLU A 366 -23.10 -0.57 1.54
CA GLU A 366 -22.79 0.83 1.26
C GLU A 366 -23.74 1.37 0.19
N GLU A 367 -24.19 2.62 0.30
CA GLU A 367 -25.01 3.28 -0.72
C GLU A 367 -24.19 4.34 -1.44
N ILE A 368 -24.00 4.16 -2.75
CA ILE A 368 -23.14 5.00 -3.57
C ILE A 368 -24.00 5.80 -4.54
N THR A 369 -23.82 7.11 -4.57
CA THR A 369 -24.44 7.98 -5.58
C THR A 369 -23.48 8.15 -6.75
N LEU A 370 -23.95 7.83 -7.94
CA LEU A 370 -23.17 7.78 -9.17
C LEU A 370 -23.68 8.82 -10.17
N PRO A 371 -22.79 9.42 -10.98
CA PRO A 371 -23.18 10.22 -12.13
C PRO A 371 -24.09 9.45 -13.08
N ALA A 372 -24.82 10.16 -13.95
CA ALA A 372 -25.60 9.50 -14.99
C ALA A 372 -24.67 8.75 -15.96
N GLY A 373 -24.96 7.47 -16.24
CA GLY A 373 -24.10 6.64 -17.07
C GLY A 373 -24.08 5.17 -16.64
N GLU A 374 -23.24 4.39 -17.31
CA GLU A 374 -22.94 3.02 -16.92
C GLU A 374 -21.68 3.01 -16.06
N HIS A 375 -21.76 2.36 -14.90
CA HIS A 375 -20.69 2.24 -13.94
C HIS A 375 -20.41 0.78 -13.61
N THR A 376 -19.14 0.40 -13.54
CA THR A 376 -18.72 -0.93 -13.10
C THR A 376 -18.31 -0.89 -11.64
N ILE A 377 -18.81 -1.81 -10.82
CA ILE A 377 -18.52 -1.86 -9.38
C ILE A 377 -17.93 -3.22 -9.03
N ARG A 378 -16.88 -3.24 -8.22
CA ARG A 378 -16.23 -4.44 -7.68
C ARG A 378 -15.90 -4.24 -6.21
N ALA A 379 -16.06 -5.28 -5.40
CA ALA A 379 -15.60 -5.29 -4.03
C ALA A 379 -14.22 -5.94 -3.93
N GLU A 380 -13.34 -5.38 -3.10
CA GLU A 380 -11.96 -5.82 -2.88
C GLU A 380 -11.70 -5.94 -1.37
N PHE A 381 -11.02 -7.02 -0.97
CA PHE A 381 -10.52 -7.23 0.38
C PHE A 381 -9.03 -7.52 0.33
N HIS A 382 -8.22 -6.74 1.05
CA HIS A 382 -6.75 -6.79 0.98
C HIS A 382 -6.07 -7.52 2.15
N GLY A 383 -6.81 -8.15 3.06
CA GLY A 383 -6.18 -8.89 4.17
C GLY A 383 -5.57 -8.03 5.27
N ALA A 384 -5.60 -6.69 5.17
CA ALA A 384 -4.92 -5.78 6.10
C ALA A 384 -5.33 -6.03 7.56
N GLY A 385 -4.37 -6.50 8.37
CA GLY A 385 -4.56 -6.81 9.78
C GLY A 385 -5.29 -8.13 10.07
N PHE A 386 -5.43 -9.02 9.09
CA PHE A 386 -6.02 -10.36 9.24
C PHE A 386 -5.07 -11.43 8.67
N PRO A 387 -5.12 -12.68 9.17
CA PRO A 387 -4.31 -13.77 8.62
C PRO A 387 -5.06 -14.37 7.42
N LEU A 388 -5.42 -13.52 6.46
CA LEU A 388 -6.32 -13.86 5.36
C LEU A 388 -5.82 -13.25 4.05
N ASN A 389 -5.88 -14.05 2.98
CA ASN A 389 -5.45 -13.64 1.65
C ASN A 389 -6.42 -12.65 1.00
N TYR A 390 -5.88 -11.87 0.05
CA TYR A 390 -6.64 -11.00 -0.85
C TYR A 390 -7.78 -11.75 -1.55
N SER A 391 -8.93 -11.08 -1.72
CA SER A 391 -9.98 -11.54 -2.62
C SER A 391 -10.76 -10.38 -3.22
N GLU A 392 -11.36 -10.65 -4.38
CA GLU A 392 -12.25 -9.72 -5.07
C GLU A 392 -13.58 -10.39 -5.43
N SER A 393 -14.64 -9.59 -5.52
CA SER A 393 -15.92 -10.06 -6.04
C SER A 393 -15.94 -10.07 -7.57
N GLU A 394 -16.95 -10.72 -8.15
CA GLU A 394 -17.32 -10.44 -9.54
C GLU A 394 -17.64 -8.96 -9.73
N ALA A 395 -17.26 -8.40 -10.87
CA ALA A 395 -17.64 -7.05 -11.26
C ALA A 395 -19.12 -7.02 -11.70
N ARG A 396 -19.84 -5.99 -11.28
CA ARG A 396 -21.26 -5.79 -11.61
C ARG A 396 -21.45 -4.41 -12.22
N THR A 397 -22.32 -4.29 -13.23
CA THR A 397 -22.63 -3.01 -13.85
C THR A 397 -23.93 -2.43 -13.28
N PHE A 398 -23.94 -1.12 -13.06
CA PHE A 398 -25.11 -0.35 -12.69
C PHE A 398 -25.31 0.78 -13.70
N HIS A 399 -26.54 0.99 -14.13
CA HIS A 399 -26.89 2.07 -15.05
C HIS A 399 -27.65 3.16 -14.29
N ALA A 400 -26.93 4.23 -13.94
CA ALA A 400 -27.50 5.41 -13.30
C ALA A 400 -28.22 6.27 -14.34
N ARG A 401 -29.51 6.48 -14.15
CA ARG A 401 -30.34 7.31 -15.03
C ARG A 401 -30.22 8.77 -14.59
N GLY A 402 -29.87 9.64 -15.55
CA GLY A 402 -29.85 11.08 -15.29
C GLY A 402 -31.23 11.62 -14.96
N GLU A 403 -31.27 12.58 -14.04
CA GLU A 403 -32.49 13.32 -13.72
C GLU A 403 -32.91 14.13 -14.95
N ALA A 404 -34.15 13.94 -15.43
CA ALA A 404 -34.62 14.60 -16.65
C ALA A 404 -34.52 16.12 -16.50
N PRO A 405 -34.01 16.86 -17.51
CA PRO A 405 -33.87 18.30 -17.40
C PRO A 405 -35.23 18.94 -17.11
N SER A 406 -35.26 19.83 -16.11
CA SER A 406 -36.47 20.55 -15.72
C SER A 406 -37.12 21.24 -16.94
N PRO A 407 -38.45 21.18 -17.10
CA PRO A 407 -39.14 21.85 -18.21
C PRO A 407 -39.24 23.37 -18.05
N LEU A 408 -38.82 23.93 -16.91
CA LEU A 408 -38.90 25.36 -16.59
C LEU A 408 -38.27 26.30 -17.63
N PRO A 409 -37.06 26.07 -18.18
CA PRO A 409 -36.51 26.88 -19.27
C PRO A 409 -37.38 26.90 -20.54
N ILE A 410 -38.07 25.79 -20.86
CA ILE A 410 -38.97 25.72 -22.01
C ILE A 410 -40.23 26.57 -21.74
N ILE A 411 -40.75 26.53 -20.52
CA ILE A 411 -41.88 27.36 -20.07
C ILE A 411 -41.50 28.85 -20.08
N ALA A 412 -40.30 29.20 -19.61
CA ALA A 412 -39.78 30.57 -19.62
C ALA A 412 -39.58 31.10 -21.05
N ALA A 413 -39.07 30.28 -21.98
CA ALA A 413 -38.91 30.65 -23.38
C ALA A 413 -40.25 30.89 -24.07
N LEU A 414 -41.26 30.05 -23.80
CA LEU A 414 -42.63 30.26 -24.30
C LEU A 414 -43.25 31.54 -23.72
N GLY A 415 -43.01 31.84 -22.44
CA GLY A 415 -43.44 33.08 -21.79
C GLY A 415 -42.80 34.34 -22.41
N ALA A 416 -41.50 34.28 -22.72
CA ALA A 416 -40.77 35.38 -23.35
C ALA A 416 -41.25 35.65 -24.79
N LEU A 417 -41.56 34.60 -25.57
CA LEU A 417 -42.12 34.74 -26.92
C LEU A 417 -43.51 35.38 -26.90
N LEU A 418 -44.37 35.00 -25.94
CA LEU A 418 -45.68 35.64 -25.76
C LEU A 418 -45.56 37.10 -25.28
N GLY A 419 -44.60 37.39 -24.41
CA GLY A 419 -44.30 38.75 -23.94
C GLY A 419 -43.77 39.68 -25.05
N ALA A 420 -42.87 39.19 -25.90
CA ALA A 420 -42.34 39.93 -27.04
C ALA A 420 -43.42 40.25 -28.09
N GLY A 421 -44.33 39.30 -28.35
CA GLY A 421 -45.48 39.51 -29.24
C GLY A 421 -46.44 40.59 -28.73
N TRP A 422 -46.67 40.65 -27.42
CA TRP A 422 -47.51 41.69 -26.80
C TRP A 422 -46.83 43.07 -26.81
N TYR A 423 -45.52 43.13 -26.53
CA TYR A 423 -44.76 44.37 -26.50
C TYR A 423 -44.66 45.03 -27.89
N LEU A 424 -44.46 44.26 -28.96
CA LEU A 424 -44.43 44.76 -30.33
C LEU A 424 -45.79 45.30 -30.80
N ARG A 425 -46.90 44.67 -30.37
CA ARG A 425 -48.26 45.14 -30.68
C ARG A 425 -48.56 46.50 -30.05
N ARG A 426 -47.96 46.82 -28.89
CA ARG A 426 -48.15 48.09 -28.18
C ARG A 426 -47.34 49.25 -28.78
N ARG A 427 -46.22 48.96 -29.47
CA ARG A 427 -45.33 49.98 -30.04
C ARG A 427 -45.85 50.61 -31.34
N HIS A 428 -46.85 50.01 -32.00
CA HIS A 428 -47.47 50.58 -33.19
C HIS A 428 -48.49 51.71 -32.92
N GLN A 429 -48.75 52.09 -31.67
CA GLN A 429 -49.79 53.08 -31.31
C GLN A 429 -49.29 54.34 -30.58
N ARG A 430 -47.99 54.66 -30.57
CA ARG A 430 -47.53 55.90 -29.93
C ARG A 430 -46.43 56.62 -30.71
N GLU A 431 -46.72 57.87 -31.06
CA GLU A 431 -45.82 58.85 -31.66
C GLU A 431 -44.59 59.12 -30.79
N VAL A 432 -43.49 59.42 -31.49
CA VAL A 432 -42.14 59.67 -30.99
C VAL A 432 -42.06 61.05 -30.31
N PRO A 433 -41.25 61.19 -29.24
CA PRO A 433 -40.22 62.20 -29.32
C PRO A 433 -38.82 61.74 -28.85
N GLU A 434 -37.87 62.18 -29.66
CA GLU A 434 -36.51 62.69 -29.41
C GLU A 434 -35.45 61.90 -28.62
N ARG A 435 -34.24 61.95 -29.19
CA ARG A 435 -33.10 61.07 -29.01
C ARG A 435 -32.12 61.67 -28.00
N ALA A 436 -31.71 60.90 -26.98
CA ALA A 436 -30.48 61.14 -26.23
C ALA A 436 -29.33 60.30 -26.83
N PRO A 437 -28.06 60.75 -26.77
CA PRO A 437 -26.92 60.04 -27.37
C PRO A 437 -26.59 58.73 -26.61
N PRO A 438 -25.88 57.77 -27.24
CA PRO A 438 -25.57 56.51 -26.61
C PRO A 438 -24.51 56.70 -25.52
N GLU A 439 -24.83 56.29 -24.29
CA GLU A 439 -23.81 56.02 -23.28
C GLU A 439 -23.09 54.73 -23.70
N THR A 440 -21.79 54.86 -23.95
CA THR A 440 -20.88 53.78 -24.29
C THR A 440 -20.87 52.74 -23.17
N VAL A 441 -21.25 51.50 -23.52
CA VAL A 441 -21.03 50.31 -22.71
C VAL A 441 -19.53 50.21 -22.42
N ARG A 442 -19.17 50.36 -21.14
CA ARG A 442 -17.84 50.02 -20.64
C ARG A 442 -17.88 48.51 -20.37
N GLU A 443 -17.12 47.74 -21.13
CA GLU A 443 -16.77 46.37 -20.72
C GLU A 443 -16.00 46.49 -19.40
N GLU A 444 -16.58 45.96 -18.32
CA GLU A 444 -15.84 45.72 -17.09
C GLU A 444 -14.94 44.51 -17.34
N GLU A 445 -13.65 44.78 -17.56
CA GLU A 445 -12.61 43.77 -17.37
C GLU A 445 -12.70 43.24 -15.92
N PRO A 446 -12.62 41.92 -15.69
CA PRO A 446 -12.64 41.39 -14.34
C PRO A 446 -11.40 41.91 -13.60
N LEU A 447 -11.65 42.64 -12.50
CA LEU A 447 -10.66 43.01 -11.51
C LEU A 447 -9.92 41.74 -11.05
N VAL A 448 -8.65 41.65 -11.44
CA VAL A 448 -7.69 40.78 -10.75
C VAL A 448 -7.51 41.38 -9.36
N GLU A 449 -8.08 40.73 -8.35
CA GLU A 449 -7.73 41.01 -6.96
C GLU A 449 -6.24 40.68 -6.77
N GLU A 450 -5.42 41.73 -6.77
CA GLU A 450 -4.06 41.67 -6.26
C GLU A 450 -4.16 41.42 -4.75
N ARG A 451 -4.06 40.14 -4.36
CA ARG A 451 -3.98 39.74 -2.94
C ARG A 451 -2.72 40.34 -2.34
N GLU A 452 -2.87 41.43 -1.60
CA GLU A 452 -1.83 41.91 -0.69
C GLU A 452 -1.47 40.80 0.32
N ILE A 453 -0.22 40.33 0.24
CA ILE A 453 0.33 39.33 1.14
C ILE A 453 0.68 40.01 2.47
N PRO A 454 0.24 39.48 3.63
CA PRO A 454 0.53 40.08 4.92
C PRO A 454 2.05 40.12 5.22
N PRO A 455 2.54 41.12 5.98
CA PRO A 455 3.97 41.26 6.26
C PRO A 455 4.48 40.07 7.06
N VAL A 456 5.42 39.33 6.47
CA VAL A 456 6.10 38.20 7.09
C VAL A 456 7.09 38.70 8.16
N GLU A 457 6.71 38.61 9.44
CA GLU A 457 7.61 38.73 10.58
C GLU A 457 8.28 37.36 10.84
N VAL A 458 9.58 37.26 10.51
CA VAL A 458 10.38 36.03 10.63
C VAL A 458 11.16 35.99 11.97
N GLY A 459 11.13 37.08 12.74
CA GLY A 459 12.13 37.38 13.77
C GLY A 459 12.22 36.40 14.94
N ASP A 460 11.14 35.66 15.22
CA ASP A 460 11.04 34.80 16.41
C ASP A 460 10.84 33.31 16.09
N LEU A 461 10.93 32.91 14.80
CA LEU A 461 10.74 31.51 14.40
C LEU A 461 12.07 30.74 14.38
N PRO A 462 12.07 29.44 14.76
CA PRO A 462 13.20 28.56 14.48
C PRO A 462 13.59 28.62 12.99
N PRO A 463 14.89 28.56 12.64
CA PRO A 463 15.39 28.79 11.27
C PRO A 463 14.70 27.95 10.18
N ARG A 464 14.29 26.72 10.50
CA ARG A 464 13.53 25.87 9.56
C ARG A 464 12.10 26.35 9.35
N ASP A 465 11.43 26.79 10.41
CA ASP A 465 10.05 27.25 10.35
C ASP A 465 9.97 28.59 9.60
N ALA A 466 10.97 29.45 9.82
CA ALA A 466 11.24 30.64 9.02
C ALA A 466 11.35 30.31 7.52
N ALA A 467 12.20 29.35 7.14
CA ALA A 467 12.37 28.93 5.76
C ALA A 467 11.07 28.35 5.15
N THR A 468 10.29 27.58 5.92
CA THR A 468 9.00 27.02 5.48
C THR A 468 7.96 28.12 5.24
N LEU A 469 7.91 29.14 6.09
CA LEU A 469 7.00 30.25 5.92
C LEU A 469 7.38 31.10 4.68
N LEU A 470 8.67 31.32 4.45
CA LEU A 470 9.17 31.99 3.24
C LEU A 470 8.86 31.18 1.97
N PHE A 471 9.00 29.86 2.00
CA PHE A 471 8.62 29.00 0.89
C PHE A 471 7.13 29.09 0.54
N ARG A 472 6.25 29.02 1.54
CA ARG A 472 4.81 29.17 1.33
C ARG A 472 4.47 30.54 0.76
N THR A 473 5.17 31.56 1.21
CA THR A 473 5.01 32.95 0.74
C THR A 473 5.37 33.08 -0.74
N LEU A 474 6.56 32.60 -1.13
CA LEU A 474 6.98 32.63 -2.54
C LEU A 474 6.06 31.79 -3.43
N ARG A 475 5.68 30.59 -2.97
CA ARG A 475 4.78 29.68 -3.71
C ARG A 475 3.41 30.32 -3.95
N ALA A 476 2.84 30.96 -2.93
CA ALA A 476 1.57 31.67 -3.04
C ALA A 476 1.68 32.88 -3.98
N ARG A 477 2.78 33.64 -3.91
CA ARG A 477 3.05 34.78 -4.81
C ARG A 477 3.11 34.36 -6.27
N LEU A 478 3.68 33.19 -6.54
CA LEU A 478 3.80 32.62 -7.90
C LEU A 478 2.54 31.87 -8.36
N GLY A 479 1.47 31.82 -7.55
CA GLY A 479 0.24 31.11 -7.89
C GLY A 479 0.38 29.59 -8.03
N ILE A 480 1.43 29.00 -7.43
CA ILE A 480 1.70 27.57 -7.54
C ILE A 480 0.83 26.80 -6.52
N PRO A 481 0.09 25.75 -6.94
CA PRO A 481 -0.78 24.97 -6.05
C PRO A 481 -0.07 24.36 -4.84
N GLU A 482 -0.78 24.22 -3.72
CA GLU A 482 -0.17 23.72 -2.48
C GLU A 482 0.30 22.27 -2.54
N THR A 483 -0.22 21.50 -3.50
CA THR A 483 0.11 20.10 -3.77
C THR A 483 1.47 19.90 -4.44
N LYS A 484 2.15 20.97 -4.86
CA LYS A 484 3.45 20.89 -5.54
C LYS A 484 4.62 20.89 -4.56
N THR A 485 5.53 19.95 -4.77
CA THR A 485 6.78 19.81 -4.00
C THR A 485 7.75 20.94 -4.36
N PRO A 486 8.77 21.24 -3.53
CA PRO A 486 9.80 22.21 -3.90
C PRO A 486 10.46 21.91 -5.26
N ARG A 487 10.71 20.62 -5.55
CA ARG A 487 11.25 20.18 -6.84
C ARG A 487 10.31 20.45 -8.01
N ASP A 488 9.01 20.30 -7.81
CA ASP A 488 8.01 20.69 -8.82
C ASP A 488 7.92 22.21 -8.97
N CYS A 489 8.01 22.95 -7.86
CA CYS A 489 8.06 24.42 -7.88
C CYS A 489 9.27 24.94 -8.66
N ALA A 490 10.44 24.32 -8.51
CA ALA A 490 11.65 24.66 -9.27
C ALA A 490 11.47 24.45 -10.79
N ARG A 491 10.73 23.41 -11.19
CA ARG A 491 10.40 23.16 -12.60
C ARG A 491 9.36 24.13 -13.16
N LEU A 492 8.39 24.51 -12.33
CA LEU A 492 7.30 25.42 -12.72
C LEU A 492 7.72 26.90 -12.74
N ALA A 493 8.70 27.28 -11.92
CA ALA A 493 9.25 28.63 -11.81
C ALA A 493 10.79 28.58 -11.82
N PRO A 494 11.40 28.38 -13.01
CA PRO A 494 12.85 28.18 -13.15
C PRO A 494 13.68 29.39 -12.68
N ASP A 495 13.14 30.61 -12.79
CA ASP A 495 13.81 31.83 -12.32
C ASP A 495 14.02 31.85 -10.80
N HIS A 496 13.24 31.05 -10.06
CA HIS A 496 13.35 30.88 -8.61
C HIS A 496 13.84 29.47 -8.21
N ALA A 497 14.36 28.67 -9.15
CA ALA A 497 14.78 27.28 -8.89
C ALA A 497 15.77 27.18 -7.73
N ARG A 498 16.73 28.10 -7.65
CA ARG A 498 17.74 28.15 -6.57
C ARG A 498 17.10 28.29 -5.19
N PHE A 499 16.01 29.04 -5.07
CA PHE A 499 15.27 29.18 -3.82
C PHE A 499 14.61 27.86 -3.44
N PHE A 500 13.94 27.21 -4.40
CA PHE A 500 13.20 25.98 -4.16
C PHE A 500 14.13 24.80 -3.84
N GLU A 501 15.24 24.66 -4.55
CA GLU A 501 16.29 23.68 -4.27
C GLU A 501 16.91 23.91 -2.90
N ARG A 502 17.18 25.18 -2.53
CA ARG A 502 17.72 25.48 -1.20
C ARG A 502 16.74 25.14 -0.09
N TYR A 503 15.46 25.46 -0.26
CA TYR A 503 14.42 25.07 0.67
C TYR A 503 14.28 23.54 0.76
N GLU A 504 14.40 22.82 -0.35
CA GLU A 504 14.40 21.36 -0.39
C GLU A 504 15.53 20.79 0.49
N MET A 505 16.75 21.34 0.41
CA MET A 505 17.86 20.93 1.26
C MET A 505 17.61 21.23 2.75
N ILE A 506 17.02 22.37 3.07
CA ILE A 506 16.70 22.75 4.47
C ILE A 506 15.64 21.82 5.06
N ARG A 507 14.64 21.46 4.26
CA ARG A 507 13.48 20.66 4.68
C ARG A 507 13.77 19.16 4.72
N TYR A 508 14.45 18.63 3.70
CA TYR A 508 14.60 17.18 3.49
C TYR A 508 16.02 16.66 3.71
N ALA A 509 17.06 17.46 3.43
CA ALA A 509 18.44 17.07 3.73
C ALA A 509 18.91 17.53 5.13
N GLY A 510 17.99 18.13 5.90
CA GLY A 510 18.22 18.53 7.27
C GLY A 510 19.20 19.69 7.47
N VAL A 511 19.59 20.40 6.41
CA VAL A 511 20.55 21.51 6.46
C VAL A 511 19.96 22.68 7.27
N LEU A 512 20.72 23.20 8.23
CA LEU A 512 20.33 24.41 8.97
C LEU A 512 20.68 25.65 8.13
N PRO A 513 19.70 26.51 7.80
CA PRO A 513 19.98 27.73 7.05
C PRO A 513 20.69 28.75 7.94
N THR A 514 21.63 29.50 7.36
CA THR A 514 22.26 30.63 8.06
C THR A 514 21.33 31.85 8.06
N GLU A 515 21.59 32.81 8.94
CA GLU A 515 20.81 34.06 9.00
C GLU A 515 20.88 34.83 7.67
N GLU A 516 22.04 34.86 7.01
CA GLU A 516 22.22 35.48 5.69
C GLU A 516 21.37 34.80 4.61
N GLU A 517 21.27 33.47 4.65
CA GLU A 517 20.43 32.70 3.74
C GLU A 517 18.94 32.95 3.97
N LEU A 518 18.50 33.06 5.23
CA LEU A 518 17.12 33.42 5.55
C LEU A 518 16.79 34.84 5.10
N GLN A 519 17.72 35.80 5.22
CA GLN A 519 17.52 37.16 4.72
C GLN A 519 17.46 37.21 3.19
N TRP A 520 18.28 36.42 2.49
CA TRP A 520 18.19 36.28 1.04
C TRP A 520 16.85 35.67 0.61
N MET A 521 16.46 34.54 1.23
CA MET A 521 15.17 33.89 0.98
C MET A 521 13.99 34.84 1.28
N LYS A 522 14.11 35.69 2.30
CA LYS A 522 13.09 36.68 2.64
C LYS A 522 12.93 37.75 1.56
N LYS A 523 14.03 38.22 0.97
CA LYS A 523 14.00 39.18 -0.15
C LYS A 523 13.36 38.55 -1.39
N GLU A 524 13.77 37.32 -1.71
CA GLU A 524 13.25 36.54 -2.84
C GLU A 524 11.73 36.28 -2.70
N ALA A 525 11.29 35.90 -1.51
CA ALA A 525 9.88 35.63 -1.22
C ALA A 525 9.01 36.89 -1.25
N ARG A 526 9.57 38.06 -0.90
CA ARG A 526 8.88 39.37 -0.95
C ARG A 526 8.85 39.98 -2.36
N GLY A 527 9.77 39.58 -3.24
CA GLY A 527 9.86 40.13 -4.59
C GLY A 527 10.61 41.45 -4.69
N ASP A 528 11.50 41.75 -3.75
CA ASP A 528 12.34 42.95 -3.76
C ASP A 528 13.51 42.78 -4.75
N GLU A 529 13.21 42.63 -6.05
CA GLU A 529 14.20 42.74 -7.12
C GLU A 529 14.02 44.08 -7.84
N HIS A 530 14.64 45.13 -7.27
CA HIS A 530 15.34 46.25 -7.93
C HIS A 530 15.38 47.48 -7.02
N ALA A 531 16.42 47.55 -6.19
CA ALA A 531 17.00 48.82 -5.77
C ALA A 531 18.53 48.64 -5.68
N ALA A 532 19.19 48.91 -6.81
CA ALA A 532 20.59 49.29 -7.01
C ALA A 532 21.71 48.52 -6.30
#